data_AF-A0A652KEP5-F1
#
_entry.id   AF-A0A652KEP5-F1
#
_cell.length_a   1.000
_cell.length_b   1.000
_cell.length_c   1.000
_cell.angle_alpha   90.00
_cell.angle_beta   90.00
_cell.angle_gamma   90.00
#
_symmetry.space_group_name_H-M   'P 1'
#
loop_
_entity.id
_entity.type
_entity.pdbx_description
1 polymer ?
#
loop_
_entity_poly.entity_id
_entity_poly.type
_entity_poly.pdbx_seq_one_letter_code
_entity_poly.pdbx_strand_id
1 'polypeptide(L)'
;MAGTAFVFPPRPTAGGDNIRCRGQLVELPDGAAGGRYDWIGLVGAAERRTEDEVELHYRDGSVSRAWLRMSDFWPQTAAYFDEPLAFRTASMRYPRHTHRHHAPALWQQRIAVVRPEPLAAVRLPDNPAMHVFAMTAVVDEESRLAR
;
A
#
# COMPACT_ATOMS: atom_id res chain seq x y z
N MET A 1 8.85 -0.69 -17.98
CA MET A 1 7.67 -0.73 -17.10
C MET A 1 7.39 -2.18 -16.71
N ALA A 2 7.93 -2.64 -15.58
CA ALA A 2 7.67 -3.97 -15.05
C ALA A 2 6.69 -3.84 -13.88
N GLY A 3 5.55 -4.53 -13.95
CA GLY A 3 4.57 -4.53 -12.87
C GLY A 3 5.17 -5.15 -11.62
N THR A 4 5.16 -4.43 -10.51
CA THR A 4 5.59 -4.97 -9.22
C THR A 4 4.64 -6.11 -8.82
N ALA A 5 5.20 -7.28 -8.54
CA ALA A 5 4.41 -8.43 -8.08
C ALA A 5 3.86 -8.16 -6.67
N PHE A 6 2.55 -8.22 -6.54
CA PHE A 6 1.86 -8.20 -5.24
C PHE A 6 1.40 -9.62 -4.92
N VAL A 7 1.63 -10.06 -3.69
CA VAL A 7 1.10 -11.34 -3.20
C VAL A 7 -0.17 -11.03 -2.42
N PHE A 8 -1.32 -11.36 -3.00
CA PHE A 8 -2.57 -11.45 -2.26
C PHE A 8 -2.62 -12.77 -1.50
N PRO A 9 -3.16 -12.81 -0.26
CA PRO A 9 -3.46 -14.08 0.37
C PRO A 9 -4.44 -14.87 -0.52
N PRO A 10 -4.22 -16.19 -0.71
CA PRO A 10 -4.97 -16.99 -1.69
C PRO A 10 -6.46 -17.12 -1.38
N ARG A 11 -6.87 -16.82 -0.14
CA ARG A 11 -8.28 -16.72 0.27
C ARG A 11 -8.45 -15.60 1.31
N PRO A 12 -9.58 -14.88 1.26
CA PRO A 12 -10.00 -14.03 2.38
C PRO A 12 -10.09 -14.89 3.64
N THR A 13 -9.42 -14.46 4.70
CA THR A 13 -9.60 -15.10 6.00
C THR A 13 -10.93 -14.66 6.62
N ALA A 14 -11.39 -15.34 7.68
CA ALA A 14 -12.53 -14.84 8.44
C ALA A 14 -12.29 -13.41 9.00
N GLY A 15 -11.03 -12.98 9.11
CA GLY A 15 -10.62 -11.65 9.53
C GLY A 15 -10.61 -10.58 8.42
N GLY A 16 -10.91 -10.95 7.16
CA GLY A 16 -10.85 -10.05 6.01
C GLY A 16 -9.67 -10.33 5.07
N ASP A 17 -9.61 -9.56 3.99
CA ASP A 17 -8.59 -9.56 2.94
C ASP A 17 -7.85 -8.22 2.84
N ASN A 18 -8.08 -7.31 3.79
CA ASN A 18 -7.42 -6.03 3.89
C ASN A 18 -7.09 -5.64 5.33
N ILE A 19 -6.17 -4.69 5.46
CA ILE A 19 -5.85 -4.00 6.70
C ILE A 19 -6.51 -2.63 6.62
N ARG A 20 -7.46 -2.37 7.52
CA ARG A 20 -7.91 -1.00 7.80
C ARG A 20 -6.80 -0.27 8.55
N CYS A 21 -6.35 0.87 8.04
CA CYS A 21 -5.28 1.63 8.65
C CYS A 21 -5.69 2.17 10.03
N ARG A 22 -4.88 1.86 11.05
CA ARG A 22 -5.03 2.16 12.49
C ARG A 22 -3.67 2.37 13.16
N GLY A 23 -2.69 2.90 12.43
CA GLY A 23 -1.35 3.14 12.96
C GLY A 23 -0.48 1.88 13.07
N GLN A 24 -0.85 0.77 12.40
CA GLN A 24 -0.10 -0.49 12.48
C GLN A 24 1.33 -0.31 12.00
N LEU A 25 2.26 -0.95 12.70
CA LEU A 25 3.65 -1.07 12.26
C LEU A 25 3.81 -2.39 11.50
N VAL A 26 4.26 -2.31 10.26
CA VAL A 26 4.56 -3.47 9.42
C VAL A 26 6.07 -3.60 9.30
N GLU A 27 6.61 -4.66 9.89
CA GLU A 27 8.04 -4.99 9.79
C GLU A 27 8.37 -5.47 8.38
N LEU A 28 9.50 -5.00 7.86
CA LEU A 28 10.03 -5.45 6.58
C LEU A 28 11.12 -6.50 6.80
N PRO A 29 11.11 -7.59 6.03
CA PRO A 29 12.25 -8.51 6.03
C PRO A 29 13.49 -7.79 5.49
N ASP A 30 14.70 -8.20 5.85
CA ASP A 30 15.89 -7.59 5.23
C ASP A 30 16.09 -8.03 3.76
N GLY A 31 15.58 -9.22 3.40
CA GLY A 31 15.69 -9.78 2.05
C GLY A 31 17.13 -9.88 1.54
N ALA A 32 17.29 -10.04 0.22
CA ALA A 32 18.62 -10.09 -0.42
C ALA A 32 19.35 -8.73 -0.45
N ALA A 33 18.64 -7.63 -0.15
CA ALA A 33 19.17 -6.27 -0.21
C ALA A 33 19.61 -5.73 1.16
N GLY A 34 19.56 -6.53 2.23
CA GLY A 34 19.91 -6.10 3.58
C GLY A 34 19.05 -4.93 4.09
N GLY A 35 17.76 -4.91 3.73
CA GLY A 35 16.79 -3.88 4.10
C GLY A 35 16.89 -2.58 3.29
N ARG A 36 17.74 -2.51 2.26
CA ARG A 36 17.81 -1.35 1.37
C ARG A 36 16.77 -1.46 0.27
N TYR A 37 15.86 -0.49 0.24
CA TYR A 37 14.75 -0.40 -0.71
C TYR A 37 14.72 1.00 -1.32
N ASP A 38 14.19 1.10 -2.53
CA ASP A 38 13.98 2.38 -3.21
C ASP A 38 12.51 2.81 -3.12
N TRP A 39 11.60 1.83 -3.08
CA TRP A 39 10.16 2.07 -3.06
C TRP A 39 9.41 1.11 -2.15
N ILE A 40 8.34 1.61 -1.55
CA ILE A 40 7.25 0.79 -1.01
C ILE A 40 6.08 0.86 -1.99
N GLY A 41 5.75 -0.27 -2.60
CA GLY A 41 4.57 -0.43 -3.44
C GLY A 41 3.37 -0.86 -2.59
N LEU A 42 2.20 -0.27 -2.85
CA LEU A 42 0.96 -0.54 -2.15
C LEU A 42 -0.18 -0.76 -3.14
N VAL A 43 -1.08 -1.68 -2.80
CA VAL A 43 -2.43 -1.75 -3.38
C VAL A 43 -3.41 -1.42 -2.29
N GLY A 44 -4.26 -0.42 -2.53
CA GLY A 44 -5.18 0.07 -1.53
C GLY A 44 -6.46 0.66 -2.10
N ALA A 45 -7.31 1.12 -1.20
CA ALA A 45 -8.55 1.82 -1.51
C ALA A 45 -8.93 2.71 -0.32
N ALA A 46 -9.68 3.78 -0.59
CA ALA A 46 -10.23 4.62 0.47
C ALA A 46 -11.76 4.80 0.34
N GLU A 47 -12.45 4.99 1.46
CA GLU A 47 -13.90 5.25 1.50
C GLU A 47 -14.26 6.58 0.82
N ARG A 48 -13.31 7.53 0.87
CA ARG A 48 -13.35 8.85 0.24
C ARG A 48 -11.94 9.17 -0.26
N ARG A 49 -11.81 10.20 -1.10
CA ARG A 49 -10.51 10.76 -1.49
C ARG A 49 -9.81 11.22 -0.22
N THR A 50 -8.70 10.56 0.11
CA THR A 50 -8.02 10.75 1.39
C THR A 50 -6.52 10.76 1.18
N GLU A 51 -5.83 11.57 1.97
CA GLU A 51 -4.38 11.66 2.02
C GLU A 51 -3.98 11.60 3.49
N ASP A 52 -2.92 10.87 3.80
CA ASP A 52 -2.37 10.79 5.15
C ASP A 52 -0.90 10.39 5.10
N GLU A 53 -0.18 10.52 6.21
CA GLU A 53 1.25 10.21 6.26
C GLU A 53 1.50 8.77 6.70
N VAL A 54 2.43 8.11 6.01
CA VAL A 54 3.13 6.93 6.54
C VAL A 54 4.42 7.37 7.23
N GLU A 55 4.90 6.53 8.14
CA GLU A 55 6.24 6.69 8.69
C GLU A 55 7.14 5.54 8.21
N LEU A 56 8.33 5.90 7.74
CA LEU A 56 9.39 4.99 7.31
C LEU A 56 10.41 4.91 8.45
N HIS A 57 10.47 3.76 9.13
CA HIS A 57 11.31 3.52 10.31
C HIS A 57 12.59 2.79 9.91
N TYR A 58 13.75 3.43 10.07
CA TYR A 58 15.05 2.92 9.65
C TYR A 58 15.77 2.20 10.79
N ARG A 59 16.70 1.30 10.44
CA ARG A 59 17.47 0.50 11.42
C ARG A 59 18.37 1.34 12.33
N ASP A 60 18.76 2.54 11.90
CA ASP A 60 19.52 3.49 12.70
C ASP A 60 18.65 4.28 13.71
N GLY A 61 17.34 3.99 13.74
CA GLY A 61 16.37 4.68 14.58
C GLY A 61 15.82 5.97 13.98
N SER A 62 16.30 6.39 12.81
CA SER A 62 15.73 7.55 12.12
C SER A 62 14.34 7.23 11.55
N VAL A 63 13.53 8.27 11.40
CA VAL A 63 12.17 8.17 10.85
C VAL A 63 11.99 9.23 9.77
N SER A 64 11.39 8.85 8.65
CA SER A 64 10.93 9.79 7.62
C SER A 64 9.43 9.67 7.43
N ARG A 65 8.78 10.75 6.97
CA ARG A 65 7.36 10.74 6.65
C ARG A 65 7.15 10.92 5.16
N ALA A 66 6.12 10.26 4.64
CA ALA A 66 5.74 10.38 3.25
C ALA A 66 4.22 10.30 3.11
N TRP A 67 3.70 11.00 2.11
CA TRP A 67 2.28 10.98 1.80
C TRP A 67 1.87 9.64 1.18
N LEU A 68 0.83 9.04 1.75
CA LEU A 68 -0.01 8.05 1.10
C LEU A 68 -1.30 8.73 0.65
N ARG A 69 -1.51 8.79 -0.66
CA ARG A 69 -2.70 9.38 -1.27
C ARG A 69 -3.53 8.27 -1.87
N MET A 70 -4.83 8.27 -1.62
CA MET A 70 -5.70 7.19 -2.05
C MET A 70 -7.04 7.73 -2.51
N SER A 71 -7.36 7.41 -3.76
CA SER A 71 -8.61 7.72 -4.42
C SER A 71 -9.73 6.88 -3.82
N ASP A 72 -10.95 7.39 -3.90
CA ASP A 72 -12.09 6.64 -3.39
C ASP A 72 -12.36 5.37 -4.22
N PHE A 73 -12.96 4.36 -3.59
CA PHE A 73 -13.16 3.07 -4.24
C PHE A 73 -14.40 3.00 -5.13
N TRP A 74 -15.18 4.07 -5.27
CA TRP A 74 -16.50 3.96 -5.91
C TRP A 74 -16.36 3.60 -7.40
N PRO A 75 -17.19 2.70 -7.95
CA PRO A 75 -17.02 2.23 -9.33
C PRO A 75 -17.05 3.34 -10.38
N GLN A 76 -17.80 4.41 -10.10
CA GLN A 76 -18.05 5.53 -10.98
C GLN A 76 -17.01 6.66 -10.88
N THR A 77 -16.05 6.58 -9.96
CA THR A 77 -15.04 7.61 -9.79
C THR A 77 -13.76 7.25 -10.52
N ALA A 78 -13.16 8.25 -11.15
CA ALA A 78 -11.82 8.15 -11.71
C ALA A 78 -10.78 8.28 -10.59
N ALA A 79 -9.54 7.87 -10.88
CA ALA A 79 -8.41 8.17 -10.01
C ALA A 79 -8.31 9.70 -9.82
N TYR A 80 -8.20 10.14 -8.57
CA TYR A 80 -8.08 11.55 -8.21
C TYR A 80 -6.60 11.98 -8.11
N PHE A 81 -5.72 11.06 -7.72
CA PHE A 81 -4.28 11.30 -7.58
C PHE A 81 -3.47 10.72 -8.74
N ASP A 82 -4.09 10.57 -9.91
CA ASP A 82 -3.50 9.96 -11.12
C ASP A 82 -2.91 8.56 -10.89
N GLU A 83 -3.49 7.84 -9.94
CA GLU A 83 -3.06 6.50 -9.55
C GLU A 83 -3.43 5.48 -10.63
N PRO A 84 -2.54 4.53 -10.95
CA PRO A 84 -2.90 3.39 -11.77
C PRO A 84 -3.98 2.54 -11.07
N LEU A 85 -5.00 2.16 -11.82
CA LEU A 85 -5.96 1.15 -11.38
C LEU A 85 -5.23 -0.19 -11.23
N ALA A 86 -5.22 -0.75 -10.02
CA ALA A 86 -4.66 -2.07 -9.76
C ALA A 86 -5.64 -3.17 -10.16
N PHE A 87 -6.88 -3.05 -9.69
CA PHE A 87 -7.90 -4.09 -9.82
C PHE A 87 -9.30 -3.52 -9.63
N ARG A 88 -10.30 -4.14 -10.26
CA ARG A 88 -11.72 -3.93 -9.94
C ARG A 88 -12.29 -5.20 -9.35
N THR A 89 -12.86 -5.09 -8.15
CA THR A 89 -13.51 -6.23 -7.52
C THR A 89 -14.88 -6.50 -8.15
N ALA A 90 -15.43 -7.70 -7.94
CA ALA A 90 -16.75 -8.06 -8.47
C ALA A 90 -17.92 -7.67 -7.55
N SER A 91 -17.64 -7.43 -6.27
CA SER A 91 -18.64 -7.14 -5.24
C SER A 91 -18.02 -6.45 -4.04
N MET A 92 -18.85 -5.74 -3.28
CA MET A 92 -18.48 -5.16 -1.99
C MET A 92 -19.09 -5.97 -0.85
N ARG A 93 -18.24 -6.44 0.07
CA ARG A 93 -18.66 -7.25 1.22
C ARG A 93 -18.74 -6.36 2.46
N TYR A 94 -19.93 -6.29 3.05
CA TYR A 94 -20.15 -5.70 4.36
C TYR A 94 -20.26 -6.81 5.42
N PRO A 95 -20.15 -6.48 6.72
CA PRO A 95 -20.24 -7.48 7.79
C PRO A 95 -21.52 -8.33 7.76
N ARG A 96 -22.64 -7.76 7.30
CA ARG A 96 -23.96 -8.42 7.34
C ARG A 96 -24.55 -8.77 5.97
N HIS A 97 -23.95 -8.31 4.88
CA HIS A 97 -24.50 -8.51 3.53
C HIS A 97 -23.45 -8.24 2.45
N THR A 98 -23.71 -8.68 1.23
CA THR A 98 -22.85 -8.44 0.08
C THR A 98 -23.61 -7.65 -0.97
N HIS A 99 -23.06 -6.50 -1.36
CA HIS A 99 -23.51 -5.75 -2.53
C HIS A 99 -22.91 -6.37 -3.77
N ARG A 100 -23.63 -7.34 -4.33
CA ARG A 100 -23.38 -7.88 -5.67
C ARG A 100 -23.72 -6.74 -6.65
N HIS A 101 -22.93 -6.52 -7.69
CA HIS A 101 -23.05 -5.41 -8.67
C HIS A 101 -22.40 -4.06 -8.33
N HIS A 102 -21.71 -3.93 -7.20
CA HIS A 102 -20.72 -2.85 -7.03
C HIS A 102 -19.33 -3.40 -7.35
N ALA A 103 -18.61 -2.71 -8.25
CA ALA A 103 -17.25 -3.06 -8.64
C ALA A 103 -16.21 -2.06 -8.12
N PRO A 104 -15.93 -2.04 -6.80
CA PRO A 104 -14.93 -1.16 -6.21
C PRO A 104 -13.58 -1.19 -6.92
N ALA A 105 -12.95 -0.02 -7.03
CA ALA A 105 -11.60 0.12 -7.52
C ALA A 105 -10.58 -0.04 -6.39
N LEU A 106 -9.50 -0.78 -6.68
CA LEU A 106 -8.27 -0.80 -5.90
C LEU A 106 -7.18 -0.10 -6.71
N TRP A 107 -6.42 0.77 -6.07
CA TRP A 107 -5.45 1.65 -6.69
C TRP A 107 -4.02 1.26 -6.30
N GLN A 108 -3.07 1.52 -7.21
CA GLN A 108 -1.64 1.33 -6.95
C GLN A 108 -1.02 2.62 -6.45
N GLN A 109 -0.26 2.53 -5.36
CA GLN A 109 0.54 3.61 -4.82
C GLN A 109 2.01 3.22 -4.72
N ARG A 110 2.88 4.22 -4.80
CA ARG A 110 4.31 4.08 -4.53
C ARG A 110 4.76 5.15 -3.56
N ILE A 111 5.59 4.76 -2.60
CA ILE A 111 6.18 5.67 -1.62
C ILE A 111 7.69 5.57 -1.77
N ALA A 112 8.35 6.70 -1.99
CA ALA A 112 9.80 6.75 -2.12
C ALA A 112 10.48 6.49 -0.78
N VAL A 113 11.48 5.60 -0.78
CA VAL A 113 12.40 5.41 0.35
C VAL A 113 13.59 6.33 0.09
N VAL A 114 13.55 7.52 0.67
CA VAL A 114 14.47 8.62 0.31
C VAL A 114 15.84 8.52 0.96
N ARG A 115 15.98 7.69 2.00
CA ARG A 115 17.21 7.53 2.76
C ARG A 115 18.00 6.30 2.32
N PRO A 116 19.34 6.36 2.34
CA PRO A 116 20.15 5.20 2.02
C PRO A 116 20.12 4.13 3.11
N GLU A 117 19.87 4.48 4.38
CA GLU A 117 19.86 3.54 5.50
C GLU A 117 18.86 2.38 5.29
N PRO A 118 19.14 1.17 5.82
CA PRO A 118 18.19 0.07 5.76
C PRO A 118 16.86 0.42 6.43
N LEU A 119 15.77 0.22 5.71
CA LEU A 119 14.41 0.42 6.21
C LEU A 119 13.96 -0.83 6.96
N ALA A 120 13.54 -0.66 8.21
CA ALA A 120 13.16 -1.76 9.10
C ALA A 120 11.64 -2.00 9.11
N ALA A 121 10.86 -0.92 9.03
CA ALA A 121 9.40 -1.02 9.13
C ALA A 121 8.71 0.19 8.48
N VAL A 122 7.42 0.00 8.16
CA VAL A 122 6.51 1.06 7.72
C VAL A 122 5.36 1.16 8.72
N ARG A 123 5.13 2.34 9.28
CA ARG A 123 3.90 2.62 10.03
C ARG A 123 2.84 3.14 9.07
N LEU A 124 1.73 2.42 8.98
CA LEU A 124 0.56 2.85 8.22
C LEU A 124 -0.13 4.02 8.95
N PRO A 125 -0.93 4.84 8.24
CA PRO A 125 -1.64 5.94 8.89
C PRO A 125 -2.63 5.45 9.96
N ASP A 126 -2.98 6.30 10.92
CA ASP A 126 -4.15 6.07 11.77
C ASP A 126 -5.41 6.67 11.13
N ASN A 127 -5.81 6.05 10.02
CA ASN A 127 -6.91 6.55 9.20
C ASN A 127 -7.84 5.41 8.77
N PRO A 128 -8.96 5.20 9.48
CA PRO A 128 -9.84 4.08 9.19
C PRO A 128 -10.55 4.14 7.84
N ALA A 129 -10.51 5.28 7.15
CA ALA A 129 -11.04 5.40 5.80
C ALA A 129 -10.09 4.79 4.75
N MET A 130 -8.84 4.48 5.10
CA MET A 130 -7.87 3.83 4.22
C MET A 130 -7.74 2.34 4.50
N HIS A 131 -7.65 1.58 3.42
CA HIS A 131 -7.52 0.13 3.43
C HIS A 131 -6.37 -0.31 2.53
N VAL A 132 -5.45 -1.11 3.07
CA VAL A 132 -4.33 -1.71 2.34
C VAL A 132 -4.62 -3.19 2.11
N PHE A 133 -4.49 -3.64 0.87
CA PHE A 133 -4.72 -5.04 0.47
C PHE A 133 -3.41 -5.79 0.21
N ALA A 134 -2.40 -5.09 -0.28
CA ALA A 134 -1.07 -5.65 -0.47
C ALA A 134 0.00 -4.57 -0.31
N MET A 135 1.17 -4.97 0.16
CA MET A 135 2.36 -4.13 0.26
C MET A 135 3.57 -4.93 -0.15
N THR A 136 4.53 -4.28 -0.80
CA THR A 136 5.79 -4.89 -1.21
C THR A 136 6.91 -3.87 -1.16
N ALA A 137 8.10 -4.29 -0.75
CA ALA A 137 9.29 -3.47 -0.74
C ALA A 137 10.11 -3.78 -1.98
N VAL A 138 10.48 -2.75 -2.74
CA VAL A 138 11.07 -2.87 -4.07
C VAL A 138 12.46 -2.24 -4.08
N VAL A 139 13.37 -2.94 -4.76
CA VAL A 139 14.66 -2.41 -5.14
C VAL A 139 14.65 -2.23 -6.65
N ASP A 140 15.02 -1.05 -7.10
CA ASP A 140 15.11 -0.74 -8.52
C ASP A 140 16.53 -1.06 -9.00
N GLU A 141 16.65 -1.97 -9.98
CA GLU A 141 17.97 -2.37 -10.50
C GLU A 141 18.69 -1.22 -11.21
N GLU A 142 17.95 -0.28 -11.82
CA GLU A 142 18.56 0.94 -12.40
C GLU A 142 19.17 1.83 -11.31
N SER A 143 18.53 1.92 -10.14
CA SER A 143 19.03 2.69 -8.99
C SER A 143 20.28 2.06 -8.36
N ARG A 144 20.51 0.75 -8.54
CA ARG A 144 21.71 0.05 -8.07
C ARG A 144 22.94 0.28 -8.94
N LEU A 145 22.77 0.45 -10.26
CA LEU A 145 23.88 0.67 -11.19
C LEU A 145 24.42 2.11 -11.17
N ALA A 146 23.67 3.04 -10.58
CA ALA A 146 24.02 4.46 -10.48
C ALA A 146 24.72 4.85 -9.16
N ARG A 147 25.00 3.89 -8.26
CA ARG A 147 25.71 4.08 -6.99
C ARG A 147 27.06 3.36 -7.02
#